data_AF-A0A3D3JLN5-F1
#
_entry.id   AF-A0A3D3JLN5-F1
#
_cell.length_a   1.000
_cell.length_b   1.000
_cell.length_c   1.000
_cell.angle_alpha   90.00
_cell.angle_beta   90.00
_cell.angle_gamma   90.00
#
_symmetry.space_group_name_H-M   'P 1'
#
loop_
_entity.id
_entity.type
_entity.pdbx_description
1 polymer ?
#
loop_
_entity_poly.entity_id
_entity_poly.type
_entity_poly.pdbx_seq_one_letter_code
_entity_poly.pdbx_strand_id
1 'polypeptide(L)'
;MAVYLSDMSKCLPQSALSRTTQSKHWRLVEYESATVSGTMMVAASLSDTPDVEHPLEVTGWHAVYIGYATQMHGEHAAFKVRLKHDPCFVTIADDEPDGLEVMTMREVFWRYADLTGESIIIGQHTTQVGLPGTGGGRHWGGVAFVKLEPLSESQVAAIQADRADSGKRNIIASNDGGFVGWRNATTESDILEQVELYRDSDVGRIDWSVVSGEITKYPSKLGDNLHERNTDEAASVYAKALVDNLRTLIDKDLVPHKVAMKHAHGMGMKFYYMFRMALGPSSGNLFTDRPELCMVDRDGTRLPKMSFAFPEVRQCVLDLMEEVIDDEVDGINVCWIRGLRVIGYEQPVVDAFEKAYGEDIRSVPEDDPRIYQVQAGFMTDFMRQVRHVADAAGEKRGRPLAICAMVGSTLAGALRDACDIKTWVDEKLVDEMISAAVLTRYLQANGVKEIIYAGPNGRDEYLRSTIILAETGADGLFIWDVNHVHDLAAHWAMIRRMGHTEEIIDARDEKLNVKRIPLKTLDRIDVCHTQPWGGHDALVIYTGG
;
A
#
# COMPACT_ATOMS: atom_id res chain seq x y z
N MET A 1 19.97 -14.35 26.64
CA MET A 1 20.72 -13.10 26.36
C MET A 1 20.64 -12.82 24.88
N ALA A 2 20.54 -11.56 24.47
CA ALA A 2 20.56 -11.19 23.05
C ALA A 2 21.91 -11.49 22.41
N VAL A 3 21.91 -11.95 21.16
CA VAL A 3 23.09 -12.16 20.32
C VAL A 3 23.15 -11.05 19.27
N TYR A 4 24.30 -10.40 19.14
CA TYR A 4 24.55 -9.40 18.10
C TYR A 4 25.48 -10.00 17.05
N LEU A 5 24.99 -10.11 15.81
CA LEU A 5 25.80 -10.33 14.63
C LEU A 5 26.20 -8.94 14.12
N SER A 6 27.28 -8.37 14.65
CA SER A 6 27.72 -7.00 14.31
C SER A 6 28.92 -6.94 13.36
N ASP A 7 29.48 -8.10 12.98
CA ASP A 7 30.58 -8.20 12.03
C ASP A 7 30.08 -8.72 10.68
N MET A 8 29.55 -7.80 9.87
CA MET A 8 29.05 -8.11 8.53
C MET A 8 30.15 -8.53 7.54
N SER A 9 31.44 -8.46 7.92
CA SER A 9 32.52 -9.02 7.09
C SER A 9 32.45 -10.55 6.96
N LYS A 10 31.64 -11.21 7.80
CA LYS A 10 31.39 -12.67 7.75
C LYS A 10 30.36 -13.09 6.71
N CYS A 11 29.67 -12.15 6.06
CA CYS A 11 28.72 -12.44 5.00
C CYS A 11 29.38 -13.17 3.81
N LEU A 12 28.62 -13.99 3.10
CA LEU A 12 29.05 -14.74 1.93
C LEU A 12 28.27 -14.31 0.68
N PRO A 13 28.86 -14.40 -0.53
CA PRO A 13 30.24 -14.77 -0.80
C PRO A 13 31.20 -13.64 -0.43
N GLN A 14 32.40 -13.99 0.05
CA GLN A 14 33.44 -13.00 0.38
C GLN A 14 33.84 -12.13 -0.83
N SER A 15 33.66 -12.64 -2.06
CA SER A 15 33.89 -11.89 -3.30
C SER A 15 32.89 -10.75 -3.53
N ALA A 16 31.81 -10.66 -2.73
CA ALA A 16 30.87 -9.54 -2.77
C ALA A 16 31.27 -8.41 -1.81
N LEU A 17 32.33 -8.58 -1.02
CA LEU A 17 32.73 -7.66 0.04
C LEU A 17 34.06 -7.00 -0.29
N SER A 18 34.20 -5.71 0.05
CA SER A 18 35.44 -4.97 -0.12
C SER A 18 35.63 -3.95 1.00
N ARG A 19 36.87 -3.71 1.44
CA ARG A 19 37.18 -2.60 2.37
C ARG A 19 37.31 -1.25 1.66
N THR A 20 37.42 -1.24 0.34
CA THR A 20 37.44 -0.04 -0.50
C THR A 20 36.19 0.04 -1.38
N THR A 21 35.84 1.23 -1.81
CA THR A 21 34.71 1.44 -2.73
C THR A 21 34.99 0.75 -4.06
N GLN A 22 34.13 -0.20 -4.42
CA GLN A 22 34.20 -0.93 -5.69
C GLN A 22 32.79 -1.18 -6.23
N SER A 23 32.62 -1.08 -7.55
CA SER A 23 31.37 -1.48 -8.19
C SER A 23 31.10 -2.96 -7.91
N LYS A 24 29.82 -3.33 -7.73
CA LYS A 24 29.34 -4.68 -7.42
C LYS A 24 29.86 -5.27 -6.11
N HIS A 25 30.26 -4.43 -5.17
CA HIS A 25 30.70 -4.87 -3.85
C HIS A 25 30.04 -4.04 -2.75
N TRP A 26 29.72 -4.70 -1.65
CA TRP A 26 29.42 -4.05 -0.39
C TRP A 26 30.72 -3.55 0.25
N ARG A 27 30.77 -2.26 0.58
CA ARG A 27 31.87 -1.67 1.32
C ARG A 27 31.75 -2.05 2.80
N LEU A 28 32.84 -2.52 3.37
CA LEU A 28 32.97 -2.79 4.81
C LEU A 28 33.45 -1.55 5.53
N VAL A 29 32.73 -1.14 6.58
CA VAL A 29 33.03 0.05 7.38
C VAL A 29 33.02 -0.32 8.87
N GLU A 30 34.13 -0.08 9.56
CA GLU A 30 34.22 -0.28 11.01
C GLU A 30 33.41 0.79 11.75
N TYR A 31 32.68 0.42 12.80
CA TYR A 31 31.89 1.37 13.58
C TYR A 31 31.87 1.06 15.08
N GLU A 32 31.65 2.09 15.87
CA GLU A 32 31.42 1.98 17.31
C GLU A 32 30.23 2.86 17.71
N SER A 33 29.39 2.36 18.61
CA SER A 33 28.34 3.13 19.28
C SER A 33 28.42 2.99 20.81
N ALA A 34 27.45 3.53 21.52
CA ALA A 34 27.32 3.30 22.96
C ALA A 34 26.98 1.84 23.32
N THR A 35 26.37 1.08 22.41
CA THR A 35 25.78 -0.23 22.72
C THR A 35 26.37 -1.40 21.93
N VAL A 36 26.86 -1.15 20.73
CA VAL A 36 27.39 -2.17 19.81
C VAL A 36 28.52 -1.59 18.94
N SER A 37 29.50 -2.42 18.65
CA SER A 37 30.59 -2.13 17.70
C SER A 37 30.78 -3.31 16.75
N GLY A 38 31.35 -3.04 15.58
CA GLY A 38 31.60 -4.08 14.59
C GLY A 38 31.97 -3.53 13.22
N THR A 39 31.63 -4.31 12.19
CA THR A 39 31.83 -3.96 10.79
C THR A 39 30.47 -3.95 10.11
N MET A 40 30.03 -2.78 9.64
CA MET A 40 28.82 -2.67 8.83
C MET A 40 29.12 -2.93 7.35
N MET A 41 28.09 -3.31 6.62
CA MET A 41 28.10 -3.43 5.17
C MET A 41 27.31 -2.28 4.54
N VAL A 42 27.92 -1.65 3.54
CA VAL A 42 27.41 -0.44 2.90
C VAL A 42 27.35 -0.63 1.39
N ALA A 43 26.16 -0.49 0.81
CA ALA A 43 25.94 -0.35 -0.62
C ALA A 43 25.66 1.12 -0.93
N ALA A 44 26.48 1.74 -1.78
CA ALA A 44 26.13 3.03 -2.37
C ALA A 44 25.02 2.83 -3.41
N SER A 45 24.21 3.87 -3.62
CA SER A 45 23.07 3.87 -4.55
C SER A 45 23.33 3.30 -5.94
N LEU A 46 24.55 3.42 -6.46
CA LEU A 46 24.95 2.97 -7.81
C LEU A 46 25.84 1.73 -7.81
N SER A 47 26.03 1.06 -6.67
CA SER A 47 26.97 -0.06 -6.58
C SER A 47 26.48 -1.34 -7.26
N ASP A 48 25.17 -1.54 -7.43
CA ASP A 48 24.56 -2.78 -7.94
C ASP A 48 25.16 -4.04 -7.27
N THR A 49 25.18 -4.03 -5.94
CA THR A 49 25.81 -5.07 -5.13
C THR A 49 24.99 -6.37 -5.15
N PRO A 50 25.63 -7.55 -5.24
CA PRO A 50 24.93 -8.81 -5.18
C PRO A 50 24.38 -9.08 -3.77
N ASP A 51 23.36 -9.93 -3.68
CA ASP A 51 22.87 -10.43 -2.40
C ASP A 51 23.97 -11.16 -1.63
N VAL A 52 23.96 -11.02 -0.31
CA VAL A 52 24.87 -11.74 0.58
C VAL A 52 24.11 -12.51 1.65
N GLU A 53 24.72 -13.58 2.15
CA GLU A 53 24.19 -14.47 3.18
C GLU A 53 25.02 -14.38 4.45
N HIS A 54 24.38 -14.17 5.61
CA HIS A 54 24.99 -14.33 6.92
C HIS A 54 24.32 -15.51 7.65
N PRO A 55 25.04 -16.62 7.89
CA PRO A 55 24.53 -17.71 8.72
C PRO A 55 24.19 -17.21 10.13
N LEU A 56 23.03 -17.57 10.68
CA LEU A 56 22.61 -17.07 11.99
C LEU A 56 23.20 -17.89 13.15
N GLU A 57 23.55 -19.16 12.91
CA GLU A 57 24.18 -20.08 13.87
C GLU A 57 23.46 -20.19 15.24
N VAL A 58 22.14 -19.97 15.25
CA VAL A 58 21.27 -20.13 16.43
C VAL A 58 20.16 -21.15 16.15
N THR A 59 19.47 -21.59 17.21
CA THR A 59 18.37 -22.56 17.11
C THR A 59 17.17 -22.12 17.93
N GLY A 60 15.97 -22.44 17.44
CA GLY A 60 14.70 -22.08 18.06
C GLY A 60 14.23 -20.67 17.74
N TRP A 61 13.15 -20.29 18.42
CA TRP A 61 12.45 -19.03 18.19
C TRP A 61 13.19 -17.82 18.75
N HIS A 62 13.26 -16.77 17.93
CA HIS A 62 13.88 -15.49 18.29
C HIS A 62 13.02 -14.31 17.82
N ALA A 63 13.13 -13.20 18.54
CA ALA A 63 12.83 -11.88 18.00
C ALA A 63 14.04 -11.35 17.22
N VAL A 64 13.82 -10.91 15.99
CA VAL A 64 14.86 -10.45 15.07
C VAL A 64 14.75 -8.94 14.90
N TYR A 65 15.86 -8.25 15.12
CA TYR A 65 16.00 -6.81 14.94
C TYR A 65 17.11 -6.52 13.95
N ILE A 66 16.92 -5.52 13.10
CA ILE A 66 17.93 -5.07 12.14
C ILE A 66 18.45 -3.70 12.56
N GLY A 67 19.78 -3.62 12.68
CA GLY A 67 20.51 -2.38 12.89
C GLY A 67 21.02 -1.82 11.57
N TYR A 68 20.72 -0.57 11.25
CA TYR A 68 21.16 0.07 10.01
C TYR A 68 21.53 1.54 10.21
N ALA A 69 22.35 2.09 9.32
CA ALA A 69 22.71 3.52 9.33
C ALA A 69 21.72 4.33 8.48
N THR A 70 21.35 5.53 8.94
CA THR A 70 20.20 6.30 8.45
C THR A 70 20.44 7.06 7.16
N GLN A 71 21.47 7.91 7.13
CA GLN A 71 21.69 8.83 6.03
C GLN A 71 23.17 9.05 5.79
N MET A 72 23.58 8.81 4.54
CA MET A 72 24.84 9.30 4.00
C MET A 72 24.53 10.05 2.70
N HIS A 73 25.16 11.22 2.51
CA HIS A 73 25.02 12.03 1.28
C HIS A 73 23.61 12.51 0.95
N GLY A 74 22.73 12.70 1.94
CA GLY A 74 21.37 13.17 1.71
C GLY A 74 20.40 12.09 1.19
N GLU A 75 20.87 10.85 0.97
CA GLU A 75 20.07 9.72 0.49
C GLU A 75 19.45 8.94 1.66
N HIS A 76 18.18 8.56 1.55
CA HIS A 76 17.51 7.71 2.53
C HIS A 76 18.09 6.29 2.50
N ALA A 77 18.22 5.66 3.67
CA ALA A 77 18.60 4.25 3.76
C ALA A 77 17.46 3.34 3.30
N ALA A 78 17.76 2.39 2.42
CA ALA A 78 16.88 1.25 2.14
C ALA A 78 17.68 0.01 1.75
N PHE A 79 17.23 -1.15 2.20
CA PHE A 79 17.83 -2.44 1.87
C PHE A 79 16.77 -3.54 1.94
N LYS A 80 17.09 -4.69 1.36
CA LYS A 80 16.22 -5.86 1.34
C LYS A 80 16.72 -6.91 2.30
N VAL A 81 15.82 -7.56 3.04
CA VAL A 81 16.14 -8.71 3.89
C VAL A 81 15.16 -9.86 3.68
N ARG A 82 15.65 -11.08 3.86
CA ARG A 82 14.82 -12.27 4.01
C ARG A 82 15.58 -13.35 4.75
N LEU A 83 14.88 -14.30 5.34
CA LEU A 83 15.50 -15.57 5.73
C LEU A 83 15.64 -16.48 4.50
N LYS A 84 16.54 -17.45 4.61
CA LYS A 84 16.91 -18.35 3.52
C LYS A 84 15.70 -19.04 2.89
N HIS A 85 14.74 -19.45 3.72
CA HIS A 85 13.55 -20.17 3.30
C HIS A 85 12.31 -19.28 3.10
N ASP A 86 12.43 -17.97 3.24
CA ASP A 86 11.34 -17.06 2.88
C ASP A 86 11.12 -17.05 1.35
N PRO A 87 9.87 -16.82 0.88
CA PRO A 87 9.54 -16.88 -0.54
C PRO A 87 10.11 -15.72 -1.35
N CYS A 88 10.29 -14.55 -0.73
CA CYS A 88 10.84 -13.36 -1.36
C CYS A 88 11.48 -12.42 -0.33
N PHE A 89 12.04 -11.31 -0.79
CA PHE A 89 12.52 -10.24 0.07
C PHE A 89 11.38 -9.44 0.70
N VAL A 90 11.72 -8.71 1.76
CA VAL A 90 11.01 -7.50 2.18
C VAL A 90 11.98 -6.33 2.22
N THR A 91 11.50 -5.12 1.96
CA THR A 91 12.32 -3.90 2.05
C THR A 91 12.16 -3.27 3.42
N ILE A 92 13.26 -2.77 3.97
CA ILE A 92 13.28 -1.88 5.12
C ILE A 92 13.89 -0.56 4.65
N ALA A 93 13.18 0.53 4.87
CA ALA A 93 13.59 1.88 4.51
C ALA A 93 13.42 2.85 5.68
N ASP A 94 14.31 3.83 5.77
CA ASP A 94 14.29 4.86 6.81
C ASP A 94 13.41 6.04 6.42
N ASP A 95 12.50 6.39 7.32
CA ASP A 95 11.49 7.44 7.18
C ASP A 95 11.57 8.49 8.29
N GLU A 96 12.41 8.26 9.29
CA GLU A 96 12.57 9.18 10.41
C GLU A 96 13.68 10.20 10.15
N PRO A 97 13.40 11.52 10.15
CA PRO A 97 14.44 12.52 10.00
C PRO A 97 15.40 12.48 11.19
N ASP A 98 16.70 12.62 10.93
CA ASP A 98 17.72 12.71 11.98
C ASP A 98 17.73 14.02 12.77
N GLY A 99 16.91 15.01 12.37
CA GLY A 99 16.93 16.34 12.96
C GLY A 99 18.30 17.02 12.74
N LEU A 100 18.84 17.69 13.77
CA LEU A 100 20.19 18.27 13.76
C LEU A 100 21.26 17.28 14.27
N GLU A 101 20.89 16.05 14.62
CA GLU A 101 21.83 15.06 15.14
C GLU A 101 22.60 14.43 13.98
N VAL A 102 23.90 14.71 13.92
CA VAL A 102 24.79 14.13 12.91
C VAL A 102 25.07 12.66 13.28
N MET A 103 24.83 11.75 12.33
CA MET A 103 25.25 10.34 12.34
C MET A 103 24.65 9.45 13.43
N THR A 104 23.47 8.89 13.17
CA THR A 104 22.86 7.85 14.01
C THR A 104 22.65 6.55 13.24
N MET A 105 22.53 5.45 13.99
CA MET A 105 21.96 4.20 13.49
C MET A 105 20.52 4.05 13.98
N ARG A 106 19.75 3.21 13.32
CA ARG A 106 18.47 2.69 13.77
C ARG A 106 18.59 1.23 14.17
N GLU A 107 17.72 0.83 15.09
CA GLU A 107 17.39 -0.57 15.39
C GLU A 107 15.87 -0.71 15.23
N VAL A 108 15.43 -1.57 14.32
CA VAL A 108 14.01 -1.84 14.06
C VAL A 108 13.70 -3.30 14.33
N PHE A 109 12.54 -3.57 14.93
CA PHE A 109 12.00 -4.93 15.00
C PHE A 109 11.54 -5.37 13.62
N TRP A 110 12.04 -6.52 13.16
CA TRP A 110 11.63 -7.09 11.89
C TRP A 110 10.54 -8.13 12.07
N ARG A 111 10.82 -9.22 12.80
CA ARG A 111 9.85 -10.32 13.01
C ARG A 111 10.25 -11.28 14.13
N TYR A 112 9.29 -12.13 14.51
CA TYR A 112 9.55 -13.36 15.24
C TYR A 112 9.67 -14.54 14.27
N ALA A 113 10.67 -15.40 14.46
CA ALA A 113 10.85 -16.60 13.63
C ALA A 113 11.62 -17.70 14.38
N ASP A 114 11.38 -18.96 13.99
CA ASP A 114 12.30 -20.05 14.29
C ASP A 114 13.52 -19.92 13.37
N LEU A 115 14.71 -19.80 13.97
CA LEU A 115 15.96 -19.56 13.23
C LEU A 115 16.78 -20.84 13.03
N THR A 116 16.22 -22.00 13.37
CA THR A 116 16.91 -23.29 13.23
C THR A 116 17.27 -23.57 11.77
N GLY A 117 18.57 -23.55 11.46
CA GLY A 117 19.06 -23.79 10.10
C GLY A 117 18.86 -22.62 9.14
N GLU A 118 18.55 -21.43 9.68
CA GLU A 118 18.35 -20.22 8.88
C GLU A 118 19.65 -19.43 8.67
N SER A 119 19.67 -18.73 7.55
CA SER A 119 20.58 -17.63 7.27
C SER A 119 19.74 -16.40 6.95
N ILE A 120 20.26 -15.21 7.26
CA ILE A 120 19.68 -13.97 6.74
C ILE A 120 20.38 -13.62 5.43
N ILE A 121 19.58 -13.25 4.44
CA ILE A 121 20.03 -12.78 3.13
C ILE A 121 19.74 -11.29 3.05
N ILE A 122 20.76 -10.52 2.72
CA ILE A 122 20.73 -9.06 2.64
C ILE A 122 20.99 -8.66 1.19
N GLY A 123 20.10 -7.87 0.62
CA GLY A 123 20.17 -7.37 -0.75
C GLY A 123 20.15 -5.85 -0.79
N GLN A 124 20.72 -5.28 -1.84
CA GLN A 124 20.59 -3.84 -2.09
C GLN A 124 19.18 -3.54 -2.58
N HIS A 125 18.59 -2.44 -2.09
CA HIS A 125 17.39 -1.90 -2.70
C HIS A 125 17.75 -1.15 -3.99
N THR A 126 17.37 -1.71 -5.14
CA THR A 126 17.64 -1.12 -6.46
C THR A 126 16.34 -0.67 -7.09
N THR A 127 16.11 0.64 -7.16
CA THR A 127 14.96 1.22 -7.88
C THR A 127 15.39 2.39 -8.73
N GLN A 128 14.83 2.52 -9.94
CA GLN A 128 15.19 3.62 -10.85
C GLN A 128 14.48 4.93 -10.51
N VAL A 129 13.30 4.86 -9.91
CA VAL A 129 12.41 6.02 -9.66
C VAL A 129 12.37 6.39 -8.16
N GLY A 130 12.91 5.51 -7.30
CA GLY A 130 12.90 5.66 -5.85
C GLY A 130 11.60 5.20 -5.20
N LEU A 131 11.65 5.02 -3.88
CA LEU A 131 10.50 4.68 -3.06
C LEU A 131 9.64 5.93 -2.88
N PRO A 132 8.32 5.80 -3.02
CA PRO A 132 7.43 6.87 -2.58
C PRO A 132 7.67 7.21 -1.10
N GLY A 133 7.51 8.48 -0.73
CA GLY A 133 7.73 8.93 0.66
C GLY A 133 9.18 9.23 1.04
N THR A 134 10.18 8.80 0.25
CA THR A 134 11.61 9.05 0.54
C THR A 134 12.25 10.11 -0.36
N GLY A 135 11.45 11.03 -0.94
CA GLY A 135 11.96 12.09 -1.82
C GLY A 135 12.38 11.66 -3.24
N GLY A 136 12.20 10.39 -3.61
CA GLY A 136 12.58 9.84 -4.92
C GLY A 136 14.09 9.59 -5.07
N GLY A 137 14.48 8.84 -6.11
CA GLY A 137 15.89 8.50 -6.36
C GLY A 137 16.36 7.19 -5.72
N ARG A 138 17.62 6.82 -5.98
CA ARG A 138 18.22 5.58 -5.47
C ARG A 138 18.56 5.71 -3.98
N HIS A 139 18.61 4.56 -3.31
CA HIS A 139 18.89 4.46 -1.88
C HIS A 139 20.26 3.87 -1.64
N TRP A 140 20.93 4.41 -0.65
CA TRP A 140 22.06 3.73 -0.04
C TRP A 140 21.53 2.66 0.93
N GLY A 141 22.31 1.63 1.21
CA GLY A 141 21.94 0.60 2.18
C GLY A 141 23.10 0.33 3.13
N GLY A 142 22.93 0.63 4.42
CA GLY A 142 23.96 0.42 5.44
C GLY A 142 23.50 -0.52 6.54
N VAL A 143 23.73 -1.83 6.43
CA VAL A 143 23.36 -2.79 7.49
C VAL A 143 24.52 -2.96 8.46
N ALA A 144 24.28 -2.64 9.73
CA ALA A 144 25.28 -2.60 10.79
C ALA A 144 25.30 -3.86 11.66
N PHE A 145 24.13 -4.39 12.01
CA PHE A 145 24.03 -5.62 12.79
C PHE A 145 22.68 -6.31 12.62
N VAL A 146 22.65 -7.58 12.98
CA VAL A 146 21.40 -8.34 13.25
C VAL A 146 21.40 -8.73 14.72
N LYS A 147 20.35 -8.34 15.44
CA LYS A 147 20.19 -8.66 16.86
C LYS A 147 19.11 -9.72 17.02
N LEU A 148 19.46 -10.80 17.73
CA LEU A 148 18.63 -11.98 17.93
C LEU A 148 18.34 -12.14 19.42
N GLU A 149 17.08 -12.06 19.81
CA GLU A 149 16.66 -12.28 21.21
C GLU A 149 15.94 -13.62 21.32
N PRO A 150 16.50 -14.62 22.04
CA PRO A 150 15.88 -15.93 22.17
C PRO A 150 14.57 -15.83 22.95
N LEU A 151 13.55 -16.56 22.49
CA LEU A 151 12.22 -16.59 23.10
C LEU A 151 12.05 -17.85 23.95
N SER A 152 11.41 -17.67 25.11
CA SER A 152 10.95 -18.77 25.94
C SER A 152 9.74 -19.49 25.32
N GLU A 153 9.51 -20.74 25.70
CA GLU A 153 8.34 -21.52 25.24
C GLU A 153 7.01 -20.77 25.48
N SER A 154 6.86 -20.08 26.61
CA SER A 154 5.68 -19.27 26.91
C SER A 154 5.51 -18.08 25.97
N GLN A 155 6.61 -17.43 25.56
CA GLN A 155 6.55 -16.33 24.59
C GLN A 155 6.19 -16.86 23.21
N VAL A 156 6.76 -18.00 22.80
CA VAL A 156 6.44 -18.67 21.53
C VAL A 156 4.96 -19.05 21.49
N ALA A 157 4.43 -19.66 22.56
CA ALA A 157 3.03 -20.02 22.64
C ALA A 157 2.11 -18.80 22.54
N ALA A 158 2.46 -17.68 23.18
CA ALA A 158 1.71 -16.43 23.06
C ALA A 158 1.72 -15.88 21.63
N ILE A 159 2.87 -15.86 20.96
CA ILE A 159 3.00 -15.40 19.57
C ILE A 159 2.22 -16.31 18.61
N GLN A 160 2.26 -17.63 18.82
CA GLN A 160 1.49 -18.55 17.99
C GLN A 160 -0.01 -18.41 18.21
N ALA A 161 -0.45 -18.18 19.45
CA ALA A 161 -1.85 -17.89 19.76
C ALA A 161 -2.31 -16.56 19.12
N ASP A 162 -1.49 -15.51 19.21
CA ASP A 162 -1.70 -14.21 18.57
C ASP A 162 -1.86 -14.34 17.05
N ARG A 163 -0.94 -15.05 16.38
CA ARG A 163 -1.02 -15.30 14.93
C ARG A 163 -2.23 -16.14 14.51
N ALA A 164 -2.74 -16.99 15.40
CA ALA A 164 -3.93 -17.79 15.16
C ALA A 164 -5.23 -17.00 15.38
N ASP A 165 -5.19 -15.86 16.07
CA ASP A 165 -6.35 -15.01 16.29
C ASP A 165 -6.67 -14.16 15.06
N SER A 166 -7.51 -14.70 14.19
CA SER A 166 -8.00 -13.99 13.01
C SER A 166 -8.87 -12.77 13.35
N GLY A 167 -9.35 -12.64 14.60
CA GLY A 167 -10.11 -11.47 15.06
C GLY A 167 -9.30 -10.18 15.10
N LYS A 168 -7.96 -10.28 15.08
CA LYS A 168 -7.05 -9.13 15.03
C LYS A 168 -6.68 -8.71 13.61
N ARG A 169 -7.03 -9.50 12.60
CA ARG A 169 -6.76 -9.23 11.19
C ARG A 169 -7.83 -8.32 10.57
N ASN A 170 -7.96 -7.12 11.11
CA ASN A 170 -8.96 -6.14 10.72
C ASN A 170 -8.38 -4.89 10.04
N ILE A 171 -7.12 -4.95 9.59
CA ILE A 171 -6.51 -3.90 8.78
C ILE A 171 -6.64 -4.27 7.29
N ILE A 172 -7.04 -3.30 6.49
CA ILE A 172 -7.22 -3.41 5.06
C ILE A 172 -6.16 -2.54 4.39
N ALA A 173 -5.27 -3.16 3.63
CA ALA A 173 -4.22 -2.47 2.89
C ALA A 173 -4.66 -2.26 1.44
N SER A 174 -4.67 -1.02 0.95
CA SER A 174 -4.86 -0.78 -0.47
C SER A 174 -3.55 -0.94 -1.24
N ASN A 175 -3.63 -1.42 -2.48
CA ASN A 175 -2.51 -1.42 -3.40
C ASN A 175 -2.93 -0.88 -4.76
N ASP A 176 -2.29 0.21 -5.16
CA ASP A 176 -2.57 0.90 -6.41
C ASP A 176 -1.89 0.27 -7.62
N GLY A 177 -0.93 -0.62 -7.43
CA GLY A 177 -0.17 -1.26 -8.51
C GLY A 177 0.91 -0.39 -9.15
N GLY A 178 1.18 0.82 -8.62
CA GLY A 178 2.24 1.68 -9.17
C GLY A 178 3.66 1.17 -8.88
N PHE A 179 3.83 0.18 -7.98
CA PHE A 179 5.11 -0.49 -7.73
C PHE A 179 5.73 -1.09 -8.98
N VAL A 180 4.89 -1.46 -9.96
CA VAL A 180 5.36 -1.92 -11.27
C VAL A 180 6.26 -0.88 -11.95
N GLY A 181 5.91 0.41 -11.81
CA GLY A 181 6.75 1.50 -12.31
C GLY A 181 7.90 1.81 -11.37
N TRP A 182 7.63 2.20 -10.12
CA TRP A 182 8.68 2.77 -9.27
C TRP A 182 9.68 1.74 -8.73
N ARG A 183 9.32 0.46 -8.61
CA ARG A 183 10.25 -0.63 -8.27
C ARG A 183 10.89 -1.33 -9.45
N ASN A 184 10.55 -0.93 -10.67
CA ASN A 184 10.97 -1.65 -11.86
C ASN A 184 10.60 -3.16 -11.84
N ALA A 185 9.39 -3.47 -11.37
CA ALA A 185 8.97 -4.85 -11.08
C ALA A 185 8.77 -5.66 -12.36
N THR A 186 9.52 -6.74 -12.54
CA THR A 186 9.48 -7.56 -13.77
C THR A 186 9.50 -9.06 -13.50
N THR A 187 9.41 -9.47 -12.24
CA THR A 187 9.43 -10.87 -11.79
C THR A 187 8.26 -11.18 -10.85
N GLU A 188 7.98 -12.47 -10.65
CA GLU A 188 7.01 -12.93 -9.66
C GLU A 188 7.41 -12.46 -8.26
N SER A 189 8.69 -12.58 -7.90
CA SER A 189 9.22 -12.13 -6.61
C SER A 189 8.89 -10.66 -6.34
N ASP A 190 9.06 -9.76 -7.33
CA ASP A 190 8.75 -8.34 -7.15
C ASP A 190 7.27 -8.08 -6.79
N ILE A 191 6.36 -8.94 -7.26
CA ILE A 191 4.94 -8.90 -6.91
C ILE A 191 4.73 -9.44 -5.50
N LEU A 192 5.38 -10.56 -5.14
CA LEU A 192 5.27 -11.15 -3.80
C LEU A 192 5.78 -10.19 -2.72
N GLU A 193 6.85 -9.43 -3.00
CA GLU A 193 7.40 -8.41 -2.09
C GLU A 193 6.35 -7.37 -1.66
N GLN A 194 5.26 -7.18 -2.41
CA GLN A 194 4.21 -6.22 -2.08
C GLN A 194 3.27 -6.67 -0.96
N VAL A 195 3.18 -7.98 -0.72
CA VAL A 195 2.18 -8.55 0.19
C VAL A 195 2.79 -9.51 1.21
N GLU A 196 3.97 -10.08 0.95
CA GLU A 196 4.66 -11.00 1.86
C GLU A 196 4.95 -10.37 3.23
N LEU A 197 5.25 -9.07 3.26
CA LEU A 197 5.48 -8.34 4.51
C LEU A 197 4.28 -8.42 5.47
N TYR A 198 3.08 -8.62 4.95
CA TYR A 198 1.86 -8.73 5.74
C TYR A 198 1.75 -10.07 6.49
N ARG A 199 2.60 -11.06 6.18
CA ARG A 199 2.66 -12.34 6.90
C ARG A 199 2.85 -12.07 8.40
N ASP A 200 1.94 -12.60 9.20
CA ASP A 200 1.91 -12.44 10.66
C ASP A 200 1.63 -11.01 11.18
N SER A 201 1.02 -10.15 10.35
CA SER A 201 0.51 -8.83 10.76
C SER A 201 -1.01 -8.82 10.96
N ASP A 202 -1.53 -7.67 11.40
CA ASP A 202 -2.96 -7.40 11.52
C ASP A 202 -3.65 -7.08 10.17
N VAL A 203 -2.91 -7.08 9.06
CA VAL A 203 -3.50 -6.95 7.72
C VAL A 203 -4.24 -8.24 7.37
N GLY A 204 -5.57 -8.12 7.27
CA GLY A 204 -6.46 -9.24 6.95
C GLY A 204 -7.05 -9.20 5.55
N ARG A 205 -6.99 -8.05 4.87
CA ARG A 205 -7.52 -7.86 3.52
C ARG A 205 -6.63 -6.94 2.70
N ILE A 206 -6.54 -7.24 1.41
CA ILE A 206 -5.90 -6.37 0.41
C ILE A 206 -6.95 -5.90 -0.59
N ASP A 207 -7.07 -4.59 -0.76
CA ASP A 207 -7.93 -3.97 -1.77
C ASP A 207 -7.03 -3.51 -2.94
N TRP A 208 -6.99 -4.30 -4.01
CA TRP A 208 -6.05 -4.10 -5.11
C TRP A 208 -6.71 -3.41 -6.29
N SER A 209 -6.17 -2.26 -6.73
CA SER A 209 -6.68 -1.54 -7.88
C SER A 209 -6.41 -2.29 -9.17
N VAL A 210 -7.46 -2.85 -9.77
CA VAL A 210 -7.38 -3.58 -11.05
C VAL A 210 -7.75 -2.70 -12.24
N VAL A 211 -8.63 -1.72 -12.01
CA VAL A 211 -9.18 -0.80 -13.02
C VAL A 211 -9.12 0.64 -12.53
N SER A 212 -8.75 1.56 -13.43
CA SER A 212 -8.77 3.01 -13.23
C SER A 212 -9.60 3.69 -14.31
N GLY A 213 -10.91 3.77 -14.11
CA GLY A 213 -11.86 4.07 -15.18
C GLY A 213 -11.99 2.88 -16.13
N GLU A 214 -11.44 2.96 -17.33
CA GLU A 214 -11.33 1.84 -18.28
C GLU A 214 -9.90 1.31 -18.41
N ILE A 215 -8.92 1.99 -17.82
CA ILE A 215 -7.53 1.54 -17.88
C ILE A 215 -7.37 0.30 -17.02
N THR A 216 -6.95 -0.79 -17.66
CA THR A 216 -6.72 -2.09 -17.01
C THR A 216 -5.23 -2.33 -16.81
N LYS A 217 -4.89 -2.98 -15.70
CA LYS A 217 -3.51 -3.41 -15.37
C LYS A 217 -3.29 -4.90 -15.65
N TYR A 218 -4.03 -5.42 -16.61
CA TYR A 218 -4.08 -6.82 -17.00
C TYR A 218 -4.54 -6.91 -18.46
N PRO A 219 -4.39 -8.06 -19.14
CA PRO A 219 -4.78 -8.21 -20.54
C PRO A 219 -6.29 -8.38 -20.68
N SER A 220 -6.99 -7.24 -20.64
CA SER A 220 -8.44 -7.16 -20.83
C SER A 220 -8.81 -7.32 -22.30
N LYS A 221 -10.03 -7.82 -22.54
CA LYS A 221 -10.68 -7.86 -23.86
C LYS A 221 -11.59 -6.65 -24.09
N LEU A 222 -11.91 -5.90 -23.03
CA LEU A 222 -12.92 -4.85 -23.02
C LEU A 222 -12.33 -3.48 -22.71
N GLY A 223 -11.36 -3.41 -21.80
CA GLY A 223 -10.74 -2.17 -21.32
C GLY A 223 -9.54 -1.69 -22.13
N ASP A 224 -9.05 -0.51 -21.77
CA ASP A 224 -7.85 0.10 -22.33
C ASP A 224 -6.60 -0.46 -21.62
N ASN A 225 -5.97 -1.42 -22.30
CA ASN A 225 -4.84 -2.16 -21.79
C ASN A 225 -3.60 -1.27 -21.61
N LEU A 226 -3.26 -0.94 -20.36
CA LEU A 226 -2.11 -0.07 -20.04
C LEU A 226 -0.80 -0.58 -20.65
N HIS A 227 -0.60 -1.90 -20.68
CA HIS A 227 0.60 -2.55 -21.20
C HIS A 227 0.76 -2.46 -22.73
N GLU A 228 -0.30 -2.13 -23.46
CA GLU A 228 -0.29 -1.98 -24.93
C GLU A 228 0.02 -0.54 -25.36
N ARG A 229 -0.03 0.43 -24.44
CA ARG A 229 0.18 1.85 -24.77
C ARG A 229 1.61 2.13 -25.22
N ASN A 230 1.76 3.05 -26.17
CA ASN A 230 3.05 3.53 -26.62
C ASN A 230 3.73 4.37 -25.52
N THR A 231 5.01 4.12 -25.26
CA THR A 231 5.83 4.82 -24.27
C THR A 231 6.90 5.73 -24.87
N ASP A 232 6.97 5.87 -26.20
CA ASP A 232 7.96 6.70 -26.90
C ASP A 232 7.86 8.19 -26.51
N GLU A 233 6.64 8.67 -26.24
CA GLU A 233 6.36 10.04 -25.82
C GLU A 233 5.88 10.12 -24.35
N ALA A 234 6.24 9.13 -23.52
CA ALA A 234 5.82 9.10 -22.12
C ALA A 234 6.29 10.37 -21.37
N ALA A 235 5.34 11.04 -20.70
CA ALA A 235 5.60 12.30 -19.99
C ALA A 235 6.58 12.19 -18.80
N SER A 236 6.91 10.96 -18.35
CA SER A 236 7.88 10.74 -17.28
C SER A 236 8.54 9.36 -17.37
N VAL A 237 9.73 9.24 -16.75
CA VAL A 237 10.45 7.97 -16.56
C VAL A 237 9.56 6.94 -15.85
N TYR A 238 8.82 7.38 -14.83
CA TYR A 238 7.87 6.53 -14.12
C TYR A 238 6.77 5.98 -15.04
N ALA A 239 6.12 6.83 -15.84
CA ALA A 239 5.05 6.41 -16.73
C ALA A 239 5.54 5.40 -17.78
N LYS A 240 6.76 5.62 -18.31
CA LYS A 240 7.42 4.67 -19.20
C LYS A 240 7.69 3.33 -18.51
N ALA A 241 8.33 3.36 -17.33
CA ALA A 241 8.64 2.17 -16.55
C ALA A 241 7.39 1.38 -16.20
N LEU A 242 6.32 2.05 -15.75
CA LEU A 242 5.06 1.40 -15.40
C LEU A 242 4.50 0.55 -16.56
N VAL A 243 4.46 1.12 -17.77
CA VAL A 243 3.93 0.42 -18.95
C VAL A 243 4.88 -0.68 -19.42
N ASP A 244 6.17 -0.40 -19.58
CA ASP A 244 7.13 -1.36 -20.12
C ASP A 244 7.34 -2.56 -19.18
N ASN A 245 7.34 -2.32 -17.87
CA ASN A 245 7.45 -3.38 -16.87
C ASN A 245 6.16 -4.19 -16.75
N LEU A 246 5.00 -3.54 -16.82
CA LEU A 246 3.73 -4.26 -16.88
C LEU A 246 3.68 -5.17 -18.11
N ARG A 247 4.09 -4.66 -19.28
CA ARG A 247 4.22 -5.47 -20.51
C ARG A 247 5.14 -6.67 -20.29
N THR A 248 6.30 -6.46 -19.68
CA THR A 248 7.25 -7.54 -19.35
C THR A 248 6.64 -8.60 -18.42
N LEU A 249 5.82 -8.20 -17.45
CA LEU A 249 5.11 -9.12 -16.57
C LEU A 249 4.03 -9.91 -17.33
N ILE A 250 3.22 -9.24 -18.15
CA ILE A 250 2.18 -9.88 -18.96
C ILE A 250 2.79 -10.86 -19.97
N ASP A 251 3.89 -10.51 -20.64
CA ASP A 251 4.61 -11.40 -21.57
C ASP A 251 5.16 -12.68 -20.89
N LYS A 252 5.28 -12.67 -19.56
CA LYS A 252 5.68 -13.82 -18.73
C LYS A 252 4.48 -14.54 -18.09
N ASP A 253 3.25 -14.23 -18.50
CA ASP A 253 2.00 -14.70 -17.88
C ASP A 253 1.86 -14.31 -16.39
N LEU A 254 2.52 -13.24 -15.95
CA LEU A 254 2.47 -12.73 -14.59
C LEU A 254 1.49 -11.57 -14.48
N VAL A 255 0.20 -11.86 -14.33
CA VAL A 255 -0.82 -10.83 -14.05
C VAL A 255 -0.69 -10.39 -12.58
N PRO A 256 -0.28 -9.14 -12.28
CA PRO A 256 0.19 -8.77 -10.93
C PRO A 256 -0.82 -9.04 -9.82
N HIS A 257 -2.08 -8.65 -10.02
CA HIS A 257 -3.12 -8.82 -9.02
C HIS A 257 -3.48 -10.30 -8.78
N LYS A 258 -3.36 -11.18 -9.79
CA LYS A 258 -3.64 -12.62 -9.64
C LYS A 258 -2.54 -13.33 -8.87
N VAL A 259 -1.28 -12.98 -9.17
CA VAL A 259 -0.11 -13.48 -8.43
C VAL A 259 -0.19 -13.05 -6.96
N ALA A 260 -0.44 -11.76 -6.71
CA ALA A 260 -0.60 -11.22 -5.36
C ALA A 260 -1.78 -11.87 -4.61
N MET A 261 -2.92 -12.03 -5.27
CA MET A 261 -4.12 -12.68 -4.69
C MET A 261 -3.83 -14.11 -4.24
N LYS A 262 -3.25 -14.94 -5.12
CA LYS A 262 -2.93 -16.34 -4.79
C LYS A 262 -1.99 -16.43 -3.59
N HIS A 263 -1.00 -15.55 -3.52
CA HIS A 263 -0.07 -15.49 -2.39
C HIS A 263 -0.76 -15.02 -1.09
N ALA A 264 -1.60 -13.99 -1.18
CA ALA A 264 -2.38 -13.47 -0.06
C ALA A 264 -3.35 -14.53 0.51
N HIS A 265 -4.04 -15.29 -0.33
CA HIS A 265 -4.87 -16.43 0.10
C HIS A 265 -4.04 -17.51 0.79
N GLY A 266 -2.82 -17.79 0.30
CA GLY A 266 -1.86 -18.67 0.96
C GLY A 266 -1.42 -18.20 2.35
N MET A 267 -1.59 -16.91 2.66
CA MET A 267 -1.37 -16.32 3.99
C MET A 267 -2.64 -16.18 4.83
N GLY A 268 -3.80 -16.63 4.31
CA GLY A 268 -5.10 -16.51 4.97
C GLY A 268 -5.65 -15.08 4.98
N MET A 269 -5.27 -14.25 4.01
CA MET A 269 -5.82 -12.90 3.83
C MET A 269 -6.92 -12.92 2.77
N LYS A 270 -7.91 -12.04 2.92
CA LYS A 270 -8.89 -11.76 1.88
C LYS A 270 -8.28 -10.87 0.80
N PHE A 271 -8.82 -10.96 -0.41
CA PHE A 271 -8.39 -10.11 -1.52
C PHE A 271 -9.59 -9.56 -2.26
N TYR A 272 -9.68 -8.23 -2.37
CA TYR A 272 -10.75 -7.53 -3.09
C TYR A 272 -10.19 -6.83 -4.31
N TYR A 273 -10.96 -6.84 -5.40
CA TYR A 273 -10.67 -6.03 -6.57
C TYR A 273 -11.30 -4.66 -6.42
N MET A 274 -10.46 -3.63 -6.45
CA MET A 274 -10.88 -2.23 -6.33
C MET A 274 -11.04 -1.60 -7.72
N PHE A 275 -12.23 -1.06 -7.96
CA PHE A 275 -12.61 -0.33 -9.16
C PHE A 275 -12.69 1.15 -8.87
N ARG A 276 -11.83 1.95 -9.50
CA ARG A 276 -11.88 3.42 -9.36
C ARG A 276 -12.88 3.97 -10.35
N MET A 277 -13.95 4.56 -9.82
CA MET A 277 -15.18 4.77 -10.58
C MET A 277 -15.18 6.02 -11.47
N ALA A 278 -14.19 6.91 -11.37
CA ALA A 278 -14.12 8.08 -12.23
C ALA A 278 -13.51 7.78 -13.60
N LEU A 279 -14.26 8.09 -14.65
CA LEU A 279 -13.79 8.08 -16.04
C LEU A 279 -13.63 9.52 -16.53
N GLY A 280 -12.43 9.91 -16.95
CA GLY A 280 -12.13 11.19 -17.57
C GLY A 280 -11.10 11.07 -18.70
N PRO A 281 -10.48 12.18 -19.14
CA PRO A 281 -9.56 12.21 -20.27
C PRO A 281 -8.37 11.24 -20.16
N SER A 282 -7.95 10.92 -18.94
CA SER A 282 -6.82 10.04 -18.66
C SER A 282 -7.26 8.63 -18.25
N SER A 283 -8.52 8.25 -18.49
CA SER A 283 -9.13 7.03 -17.96
C SER A 283 -9.53 6.00 -19.02
N GLY A 284 -9.23 6.23 -20.30
CA GLY A 284 -9.57 5.29 -21.37
C GLY A 284 -10.05 5.97 -22.65
N ASN A 285 -10.52 5.15 -23.59
CA ASN A 285 -10.96 5.61 -24.92
C ASN A 285 -12.39 6.16 -24.91
N LEU A 286 -13.27 5.73 -23.99
CA LEU A 286 -14.69 6.15 -23.97
C LEU A 286 -14.84 7.66 -23.89
N PHE A 287 -13.96 8.35 -23.15
CA PHE A 287 -13.99 9.81 -23.05
C PHE A 287 -13.74 10.50 -24.41
N THR A 288 -12.82 9.94 -25.20
CA THR A 288 -12.45 10.46 -26.51
C THR A 288 -13.46 10.06 -27.58
N ASP A 289 -13.92 8.81 -27.54
CA ASP A 289 -14.77 8.20 -28.56
C ASP A 289 -16.25 8.55 -28.41
N ARG A 290 -16.72 8.78 -27.17
CA ARG A 290 -18.13 9.03 -26.82
C ARG A 290 -18.28 10.34 -26.04
N PRO A 291 -17.86 11.48 -26.62
CA PRO A 291 -17.87 12.76 -25.93
C PRO A 291 -19.26 13.23 -25.45
N GLU A 292 -20.32 12.77 -26.10
CA GLU A 292 -21.71 13.07 -25.76
C GLU A 292 -22.19 12.44 -24.44
N LEU A 293 -21.44 11.46 -23.91
CA LEU A 293 -21.73 10.80 -22.64
C LEU A 293 -21.04 11.49 -21.44
N CYS A 294 -20.38 12.63 -21.67
CA CYS A 294 -19.75 13.40 -20.60
C CYS A 294 -20.79 14.09 -19.71
N MET A 295 -20.38 14.33 -18.47
CA MET A 295 -21.07 15.23 -17.56
C MET A 295 -21.21 16.61 -18.18
N VAL A 296 -22.32 17.26 -17.86
CA VAL A 296 -22.61 18.63 -18.28
C VAL A 296 -22.84 19.47 -17.02
N ASP A 297 -22.25 20.67 -16.98
CA ASP A 297 -22.50 21.64 -15.93
C ASP A 297 -23.86 22.33 -16.15
N ARG A 298 -24.33 23.06 -15.15
CA ARG A 298 -25.65 23.67 -15.12
C ARG A 298 -25.93 24.59 -16.31
N ASP A 299 -24.91 25.28 -16.79
CA ASP A 299 -24.97 26.20 -17.93
C ASP A 299 -24.88 25.52 -19.30
N GLY A 300 -24.74 24.19 -19.33
CA GLY A 300 -24.55 23.42 -20.56
C GLY A 300 -23.08 23.15 -20.91
N THR A 301 -22.12 23.62 -20.10
CA THR A 301 -20.69 23.38 -20.34
C THR A 301 -20.36 21.90 -20.17
N ARG A 302 -19.73 21.29 -21.18
CA ARG A 302 -19.24 19.91 -21.07
C ARG A 302 -18.06 19.84 -20.10
N LEU A 303 -18.13 18.91 -19.16
CA LEU A 303 -17.09 18.66 -18.17
C LEU A 303 -16.17 17.51 -18.61
N PRO A 304 -14.89 17.50 -18.20
CA PRO A 304 -13.92 16.49 -18.59
C PRO A 304 -14.10 15.19 -17.78
N LYS A 305 -15.30 14.60 -17.84
CA LYS A 305 -15.67 13.40 -17.09
C LYS A 305 -16.90 12.72 -17.67
N MET A 306 -16.95 11.40 -17.63
CA MET A 306 -18.14 10.63 -18.05
C MET A 306 -19.23 10.68 -16.98
N SER A 307 -20.49 10.72 -17.41
CA SER A 307 -21.63 10.70 -16.48
C SER A 307 -22.22 9.29 -16.32
N PHE A 308 -22.40 8.87 -15.06
CA PHE A 308 -23.12 7.64 -14.71
C PHE A 308 -24.64 7.74 -14.91
N ALA A 309 -25.17 8.91 -15.30
CA ALA A 309 -26.56 9.03 -15.72
C ALA A 309 -26.83 8.30 -17.03
N PHE A 310 -25.81 8.10 -17.87
CA PHE A 310 -25.92 7.34 -19.11
C PHE A 310 -25.75 5.83 -18.86
N PRO A 311 -26.68 4.98 -19.33
CA PRO A 311 -26.58 3.54 -19.19
C PRO A 311 -25.32 2.96 -19.85
N GLU A 312 -24.82 3.55 -20.93
CA GLU A 312 -23.62 3.11 -21.63
C GLU A 312 -22.36 3.24 -20.76
N VAL A 313 -22.26 4.32 -19.97
CA VAL A 313 -21.13 4.52 -19.04
C VAL A 313 -21.19 3.49 -17.92
N ARG A 314 -22.38 3.22 -17.39
CA ARG A 314 -22.60 2.19 -16.37
C ARG A 314 -22.26 0.80 -16.90
N GLN A 315 -22.70 0.47 -18.11
CA GLN A 315 -22.46 -0.83 -18.72
C GLN A 315 -20.97 -1.07 -18.96
N CYS A 316 -20.23 -0.07 -19.44
CA CYS A 316 -18.77 -0.16 -19.59
C CYS A 316 -18.06 -0.60 -18.31
N VAL A 317 -18.45 -0.05 -17.15
CA VAL A 317 -17.85 -0.43 -15.87
C VAL A 317 -18.32 -1.81 -15.39
N LEU A 318 -19.59 -2.16 -15.60
CA LEU A 318 -20.12 -3.49 -15.27
C LEU A 318 -19.43 -4.58 -16.09
N ASP A 319 -19.22 -4.35 -17.39
CA ASP A 319 -18.52 -5.25 -18.29
C ASP A 319 -17.10 -5.56 -17.79
N LEU A 320 -16.38 -4.53 -17.31
CA LEU A 320 -15.05 -4.71 -16.70
C LEU A 320 -15.10 -5.45 -15.37
N MET A 321 -16.15 -5.24 -14.56
CA MET A 321 -16.35 -6.04 -13.34
C MET A 321 -16.58 -7.51 -13.69
N GLU A 322 -17.51 -7.78 -14.61
CA GLU A 322 -17.85 -9.13 -15.09
C GLU A 322 -16.64 -9.90 -15.63
N GLU A 323 -15.69 -9.21 -16.26
CA GLU A 323 -14.48 -9.82 -16.81
C GLU A 323 -13.56 -10.45 -15.75
N VAL A 324 -13.53 -9.91 -14.53
CA VAL A 324 -12.54 -10.29 -13.49
C VAL A 324 -13.16 -10.94 -12.24
N ILE A 325 -14.48 -10.85 -12.03
CA ILE A 325 -15.16 -11.39 -10.84
C ILE A 325 -15.13 -12.92 -10.72
N ASP A 326 -14.84 -13.61 -11.83
CA ASP A 326 -14.67 -15.06 -11.88
C ASP A 326 -13.33 -15.52 -11.27
N ASP A 327 -12.39 -14.60 -11.02
CA ASP A 327 -11.19 -14.90 -10.25
C ASP A 327 -11.56 -15.29 -8.81
N GLU A 328 -10.63 -15.93 -8.07
CA GLU A 328 -10.89 -16.40 -6.69
C GLU A 328 -11.03 -15.28 -5.64
N VAL A 329 -11.25 -14.04 -6.08
CA VAL A 329 -11.44 -12.84 -5.27
C VAL A 329 -12.60 -12.99 -4.25
N ASP A 330 -12.46 -12.39 -3.08
CA ASP A 330 -13.43 -12.49 -1.98
C ASP A 330 -14.50 -11.40 -2.01
N GLY A 331 -14.25 -10.32 -2.76
CA GLY A 331 -15.17 -9.21 -2.90
C GLY A 331 -14.67 -8.16 -3.88
N ILE A 332 -15.49 -7.13 -4.07
CA ILE A 332 -15.19 -5.96 -4.89
C ILE A 332 -15.28 -4.70 -4.05
N ASN A 333 -14.38 -3.75 -4.30
CA ASN A 333 -14.41 -2.42 -3.73
C ASN A 333 -14.82 -1.42 -4.83
N VAL A 334 -16.03 -0.86 -4.69
CA VAL A 334 -16.56 0.20 -5.54
C VAL A 334 -16.07 1.55 -5.00
N CYS A 335 -14.96 2.03 -5.54
CA CYS A 335 -14.25 3.19 -5.01
C CYS A 335 -14.77 4.52 -5.59
N TRP A 336 -15.81 5.08 -4.98
CA TRP A 336 -16.40 6.35 -5.41
C TRP A 336 -15.52 7.56 -5.07
N ILE A 337 -14.79 7.56 -3.96
CA ILE A 337 -14.02 8.73 -3.51
C ILE A 337 -12.92 9.17 -4.48
N ARG A 338 -12.56 8.34 -5.46
CA ARG A 338 -11.62 8.69 -6.52
C ARG A 338 -12.37 9.31 -7.68
N GLY A 339 -12.53 10.63 -7.58
CA GLY A 339 -13.16 11.44 -8.60
C GLY A 339 -14.69 11.38 -8.51
N LEU A 340 -15.27 11.76 -7.38
CA LEU A 340 -16.62 12.33 -7.37
C LEU A 340 -16.57 13.82 -7.75
N ARG A 341 -17.65 14.42 -8.27
CA ARG A 341 -18.96 13.83 -8.62
C ARG A 341 -18.98 13.23 -10.01
N VAL A 342 -19.84 12.24 -10.26
CA VAL A 342 -19.94 11.49 -11.54
C VAL A 342 -21.27 11.70 -12.27
N ILE A 343 -22.07 12.68 -11.84
CA ILE A 343 -23.37 13.06 -12.42
C ILE A 343 -23.50 14.58 -12.34
N GLY A 344 -23.96 15.20 -13.43
CA GLY A 344 -24.17 16.64 -13.58
C GLY A 344 -25.61 16.96 -13.99
N TYR A 345 -25.75 17.78 -15.02
CA TYR A 345 -27.00 18.34 -15.57
C TYR A 345 -27.26 17.88 -17.02
N GLU A 346 -26.65 16.77 -17.43
CA GLU A 346 -26.87 16.12 -18.72
C GLU A 346 -28.34 15.68 -18.91
N GLN A 347 -28.74 15.52 -20.18
CA GLN A 347 -30.14 15.35 -20.57
C GLN A 347 -30.91 14.25 -19.79
N PRO A 348 -30.33 13.06 -19.50
CA PRO A 348 -31.05 12.06 -18.70
C PRO A 348 -31.44 12.57 -17.31
N VAL A 349 -30.61 13.42 -16.69
CA VAL A 349 -30.88 14.00 -15.37
C VAL A 349 -31.97 15.07 -15.46
N VAL A 350 -31.93 15.91 -16.51
CA VAL A 350 -32.98 16.90 -16.80
C VAL A 350 -34.32 16.21 -16.99
N ASP A 351 -34.37 15.18 -17.84
CA ASP A 351 -35.58 14.41 -18.14
C ASP A 351 -36.14 13.73 -16.88
N ALA A 352 -35.26 13.15 -16.06
CA ALA A 352 -35.66 12.51 -14.80
C ALA A 352 -36.24 13.51 -13.80
N PHE A 353 -35.66 14.71 -13.70
CA PHE A 353 -36.15 15.76 -12.81
C PHE A 353 -37.47 16.34 -13.31
N GLU A 354 -37.60 16.60 -14.61
CA GLU A 354 -38.85 17.07 -15.23
C GLU A 354 -39.96 16.05 -15.05
N LYS A 355 -39.66 14.76 -15.26
CA LYS A 355 -40.62 13.67 -15.02
C LYS A 355 -41.07 13.60 -13.55
N ALA A 356 -40.18 13.87 -12.60
CA ALA A 356 -40.47 13.77 -11.17
C ALA A 356 -41.21 15.01 -10.62
N TYR A 357 -40.90 16.20 -11.13
CA TYR A 357 -41.32 17.47 -10.51
C TYR A 357 -42.00 18.46 -11.48
N GLY A 358 -41.99 18.21 -12.78
CA GLY A 358 -42.60 19.10 -13.80
C GLY A 358 -41.85 20.42 -14.03
N GLU A 359 -40.59 20.50 -13.60
CA GLU A 359 -39.72 21.68 -13.73
C GLU A 359 -38.37 21.27 -14.32
N ASP A 360 -37.63 22.22 -14.90
CA ASP A 360 -36.24 21.99 -15.34
C ASP A 360 -35.31 22.07 -14.12
N ILE A 361 -34.46 21.05 -13.91
CA ILE A 361 -33.47 21.01 -12.82
C ILE A 361 -32.51 22.24 -12.81
N ARG A 362 -32.29 22.87 -13.97
CA ARG A 362 -31.47 24.08 -14.13
C ARG A 362 -32.20 25.37 -13.77
N SER A 363 -33.48 25.28 -13.39
CA SER A 363 -34.28 26.42 -12.95
C SER A 363 -34.44 26.52 -11.42
N VAL A 364 -34.18 25.44 -10.67
CA VAL A 364 -34.31 25.40 -9.19
C VAL A 364 -33.00 25.76 -8.47
N PRO A 365 -32.98 26.25 -7.23
CA PRO A 365 -31.73 26.55 -6.51
C PRO A 365 -30.70 25.41 -6.52
N GLU A 366 -29.40 25.71 -6.57
CA GLU A 366 -28.33 24.67 -6.63
C GLU A 366 -28.25 23.78 -5.38
N ASP A 367 -28.75 24.29 -4.26
CA ASP A 367 -28.87 23.57 -2.99
C ASP A 367 -30.22 22.88 -2.80
N ASP A 368 -31.08 22.87 -3.83
CA ASP A 368 -32.37 22.18 -3.79
C ASP A 368 -32.16 20.67 -3.57
N PRO A 369 -32.66 20.11 -2.45
CA PRO A 369 -32.42 18.71 -2.10
C PRO A 369 -33.00 17.72 -3.12
N ARG A 370 -33.96 18.13 -3.97
CA ARG A 370 -34.51 17.31 -5.05
C ARG A 370 -33.46 16.96 -6.10
N ILE A 371 -32.48 17.83 -6.33
CA ILE A 371 -31.37 17.60 -7.27
C ILE A 371 -30.61 16.35 -6.85
N TYR A 372 -30.18 16.31 -5.58
CA TYR A 372 -29.37 15.22 -5.05
C TYR A 372 -30.12 13.89 -5.07
N GLN A 373 -31.43 13.91 -4.80
CA GLN A 373 -32.27 12.71 -4.87
C GLN A 373 -32.36 12.13 -6.29
N VAL A 374 -32.57 12.98 -7.30
CA VAL A 374 -32.63 12.52 -8.70
C VAL A 374 -31.27 11.98 -9.15
N GLN A 375 -30.18 12.69 -8.86
CA GLN A 375 -28.83 12.25 -9.23
C GLN A 375 -28.47 10.92 -8.53
N ALA A 376 -28.78 10.79 -7.23
CA ALA A 376 -28.52 9.56 -6.49
C ALA A 376 -29.34 8.36 -6.96
N GLY A 377 -30.49 8.58 -7.59
CA GLY A 377 -31.28 7.53 -8.24
C GLY A 377 -30.47 6.76 -9.29
N PHE A 378 -29.72 7.46 -10.14
CA PHE A 378 -28.90 6.83 -11.19
C PHE A 378 -27.73 6.01 -10.63
N MET A 379 -27.07 6.49 -9.56
CA MET A 379 -26.02 5.74 -8.88
C MET A 379 -26.58 4.55 -8.10
N THR A 380 -27.78 4.68 -7.55
CA THR A 380 -28.47 3.56 -6.89
C THR A 380 -28.85 2.47 -7.89
N ASP A 381 -29.34 2.85 -9.07
CA ASP A 381 -29.58 1.88 -10.15
C ASP A 381 -28.29 1.14 -10.54
N PHE A 382 -27.17 1.86 -10.60
CA PHE A 382 -25.87 1.22 -10.83
C PHE A 382 -25.52 0.24 -9.70
N MET A 383 -25.68 0.61 -8.43
CA MET A 383 -25.40 -0.30 -7.30
C MET A 383 -26.31 -1.53 -7.31
N ARG A 384 -27.56 -1.43 -7.79
CA ARG A 384 -28.43 -2.60 -8.02
C ARG A 384 -27.87 -3.53 -9.09
N GLN A 385 -27.34 -2.97 -10.18
CA GLN A 385 -26.67 -3.74 -11.23
C GLN A 385 -25.41 -4.43 -10.70
N VAL A 386 -24.59 -3.73 -9.89
CA VAL A 386 -23.41 -4.33 -9.23
C VAL A 386 -23.82 -5.48 -8.29
N ARG A 387 -24.89 -5.31 -7.51
CA ARG A 387 -25.45 -6.39 -6.66
C ARG A 387 -25.85 -7.61 -7.49
N HIS A 388 -26.50 -7.40 -8.63
CA HIS A 388 -26.86 -8.49 -9.53
C HIS A 388 -25.63 -9.25 -10.06
N VAL A 389 -24.59 -8.52 -10.49
CA VAL A 389 -23.32 -9.11 -10.94
C VAL A 389 -22.67 -9.96 -9.83
N ALA A 390 -22.61 -9.41 -8.61
CA ALA A 390 -22.01 -10.10 -7.48
C ALA A 390 -22.82 -11.32 -7.01
N ASP A 391 -24.15 -11.25 -7.04
CA ASP A 391 -25.02 -12.38 -6.71
C ASP A 391 -24.89 -13.50 -7.74
N ALA A 392 -24.91 -13.18 -9.03
CA ALA A 392 -24.71 -14.16 -10.09
C ALA A 392 -23.33 -14.85 -9.99
N ALA A 393 -22.28 -14.07 -9.69
CA ALA A 393 -20.94 -14.61 -9.44
C ALA A 393 -20.92 -15.53 -8.21
N GLY A 394 -21.59 -15.11 -7.13
CA GLY A 394 -21.65 -15.86 -5.89
C GLY A 394 -22.41 -17.19 -6.02
N GLU A 395 -23.53 -17.18 -6.74
CA GLU A 395 -24.30 -18.38 -7.09
C GLU A 395 -23.45 -19.36 -7.91
N LYS A 396 -22.77 -18.86 -8.97
CA LYS A 396 -21.91 -19.67 -9.84
C LYS A 396 -20.75 -20.32 -9.07
N ARG A 397 -20.16 -19.60 -8.11
CA ARG A 397 -19.00 -20.04 -7.32
C ARG A 397 -19.37 -20.83 -6.06
N GLY A 398 -20.65 -20.85 -5.68
CA GLY A 398 -21.13 -21.48 -4.45
C GLY A 398 -20.68 -20.77 -3.17
N ARG A 399 -20.22 -19.52 -3.26
CA ARG A 399 -19.85 -18.67 -2.12
C ARG A 399 -20.15 -17.20 -2.42
N PRO A 400 -20.63 -16.39 -1.45
CA PRO A 400 -20.94 -14.98 -1.70
C PRO A 400 -19.72 -14.18 -2.18
N LEU A 401 -19.97 -13.21 -3.07
CA LEU A 401 -19.03 -12.15 -3.41
C LEU A 401 -19.44 -10.88 -2.65
N ALA A 402 -18.57 -10.40 -1.76
CA ALA A 402 -18.86 -9.22 -0.95
C ALA A 402 -18.77 -7.93 -1.79
N ILE A 403 -19.67 -6.98 -1.51
CA ILE A 403 -19.62 -5.63 -2.06
C ILE A 403 -19.22 -4.66 -0.96
N CYS A 404 -18.05 -4.05 -1.13
CA CYS A 404 -17.60 -2.91 -0.34
C CYS A 404 -17.79 -1.64 -1.16
N ALA A 405 -18.49 -0.64 -0.62
CA ALA A 405 -18.53 0.69 -1.21
C ALA A 405 -17.62 1.64 -0.42
N MET A 406 -16.87 2.49 -1.12
CA MET A 406 -16.05 3.52 -0.48
C MET A 406 -16.60 4.89 -0.82
N VAL A 407 -17.10 5.58 0.21
CA VAL A 407 -17.94 6.79 0.07
C VAL A 407 -17.42 7.95 0.93
N GLY A 408 -18.01 9.12 0.72
CA GLY A 408 -17.75 10.32 1.50
C GLY A 408 -18.27 10.26 2.94
N SER A 409 -18.36 11.44 3.58
CA SER A 409 -18.41 11.54 5.04
C SER A 409 -19.76 11.16 5.70
N THR A 410 -20.78 12.00 5.57
CA THR A 410 -22.07 11.86 6.26
C THR A 410 -23.17 11.37 5.31
N LEU A 411 -24.32 10.91 5.81
CA LEU A 411 -25.47 10.56 4.94
C LEU A 411 -25.87 11.73 4.01
N ALA A 412 -25.93 12.95 4.54
CA ALA A 412 -26.28 14.13 3.75
C ALA A 412 -25.15 14.53 2.79
N GLY A 413 -23.89 14.43 3.22
CA GLY A 413 -22.73 14.73 2.37
C GLY A 413 -22.59 13.74 1.21
N ALA A 414 -22.71 12.45 1.50
CA ALA A 414 -22.70 11.38 0.51
C ALA A 414 -23.85 11.52 -0.49
N LEU A 415 -25.07 11.84 -0.02
CA LEU A 415 -26.21 12.09 -0.90
C LEU A 415 -25.96 13.26 -1.86
N ARG A 416 -25.30 14.34 -1.39
CA ARG A 416 -24.91 15.46 -2.27
C ARG A 416 -23.98 15.00 -3.38
N ASP A 417 -23.13 14.01 -3.12
CA ASP A 417 -22.27 13.38 -4.12
C ASP A 417 -22.94 12.18 -4.83
N ALA A 418 -24.28 12.15 -4.82
CA ALA A 418 -25.14 11.13 -5.42
C ALA A 418 -25.00 9.71 -4.83
N CYS A 419 -24.35 9.56 -3.67
CA CYS A 419 -24.25 8.30 -2.94
C CYS A 419 -25.38 8.20 -1.89
N ASP A 420 -26.52 7.59 -2.26
CA ASP A 420 -27.63 7.35 -1.32
C ASP A 420 -27.38 6.11 -0.45
N ILE A 421 -26.51 6.28 0.54
CA ILE A 421 -26.15 5.25 1.52
C ILE A 421 -27.40 4.65 2.18
N LYS A 422 -28.44 5.45 2.44
CA LYS A 422 -29.64 4.96 3.10
C LYS A 422 -30.34 3.93 2.24
N THR A 423 -30.58 4.25 0.98
CA THR A 423 -31.22 3.31 0.04
C THR A 423 -30.35 2.08 -0.20
N TRP A 424 -29.03 2.24 -0.32
CA TRP A 424 -28.13 1.10 -0.53
C TRP A 424 -28.14 0.11 0.65
N VAL A 425 -28.26 0.62 1.87
CA VAL A 425 -28.38 -0.20 3.09
C VAL A 425 -29.76 -0.84 3.16
N ASP A 426 -30.84 -0.06 2.96
CA ASP A 426 -32.23 -0.55 3.03
C ASP A 426 -32.49 -1.67 2.00
N GLU A 427 -31.90 -1.56 0.81
CA GLU A 427 -32.00 -2.54 -0.28
C GLU A 427 -30.93 -3.63 -0.27
N LYS A 428 -30.00 -3.60 0.70
CA LYS A 428 -28.89 -4.57 0.83
C LYS A 428 -27.99 -4.64 -0.41
N LEU A 429 -27.69 -3.48 -0.99
CA LEU A 429 -26.81 -3.37 -2.16
C LEU A 429 -25.32 -3.43 -1.80
N VAL A 430 -25.00 -3.31 -0.51
CA VAL A 430 -23.63 -3.29 0.03
C VAL A 430 -23.55 -4.19 1.27
N ASP A 431 -22.45 -4.90 1.41
CA ASP A 431 -22.15 -5.74 2.56
C ASP A 431 -21.21 -5.01 3.55
N GLU A 432 -20.36 -4.16 2.99
CA GLU A 432 -19.32 -3.43 3.71
C GLU A 432 -19.23 -1.98 3.21
N MET A 433 -18.81 -1.06 4.08
CA MET A 433 -18.67 0.35 3.75
C MET A 433 -17.35 0.90 4.30
N ILE A 434 -16.51 1.45 3.43
CA ILE A 434 -15.40 2.31 3.84
C ILE A 434 -15.92 3.75 3.91
N SER A 435 -16.03 4.30 5.13
CA SER A 435 -16.64 5.62 5.34
C SER A 435 -16.14 6.32 6.60
N ALA A 436 -16.72 7.48 6.92
CA ALA A 436 -16.39 8.21 8.13
C ALA A 436 -17.10 7.62 9.35
N ALA A 437 -16.38 7.57 10.48
CA ALA A 437 -16.81 6.97 11.75
C ALA A 437 -18.12 7.51 12.36
N VAL A 438 -18.65 8.62 11.85
CA VAL A 438 -19.99 9.10 12.26
C VAL A 438 -21.10 8.16 11.81
N LEU A 439 -20.84 7.28 10.82
CA LEU A 439 -21.80 6.32 10.28
C LEU A 439 -21.80 4.97 11.00
N THR A 440 -20.83 4.69 11.89
CA THR A 440 -20.66 3.36 12.54
C THR A 440 -21.95 2.78 13.09
N ARG A 441 -22.61 3.54 13.97
CA ARG A 441 -23.84 3.06 14.65
C ARG A 441 -24.97 2.81 13.66
N TYR A 442 -25.07 3.64 12.62
CA TYR A 442 -26.09 3.48 11.59
C TYR A 442 -25.85 2.22 10.77
N LEU A 443 -24.61 2.01 10.30
CA LEU A 443 -24.25 0.85 9.47
C LEU A 443 -24.40 -0.47 10.25
N GLN A 444 -23.87 -0.52 11.48
CA GLN A 444 -23.97 -1.70 12.34
C GLN A 444 -25.42 -2.05 12.69
N ALA A 445 -26.26 -1.05 12.98
CA ALA A 445 -27.68 -1.27 13.26
C ALA A 445 -28.44 -1.90 12.07
N ASN A 446 -27.89 -1.78 10.85
CA ASN A 446 -28.47 -2.33 9.63
C ASN A 446 -27.67 -3.52 9.07
N GLY A 447 -26.72 -4.06 9.83
CA GLY A 447 -25.97 -5.25 9.45
C GLY A 447 -24.92 -5.04 8.34
N VAL A 448 -24.53 -3.78 8.08
CA VAL A 448 -23.43 -3.46 7.16
C VAL A 448 -22.16 -3.26 7.97
N LYS A 449 -21.08 -3.94 7.57
CA LYS A 449 -19.79 -3.77 8.23
C LYS A 449 -19.19 -2.42 7.90
N GLU A 450 -18.63 -1.76 8.89
CA GLU A 450 -17.96 -0.48 8.67
C GLU A 450 -16.45 -0.64 8.77
N ILE A 451 -15.76 -0.09 7.77
CA ILE A 451 -14.33 0.10 7.78
C ILE A 451 -14.04 1.60 7.83
N ILE A 452 -13.25 2.04 8.80
CA ILE A 452 -12.87 3.46 8.90
C ILE A 452 -11.73 3.75 7.93
N TYR A 453 -11.90 4.80 7.13
CA TYR A 453 -10.83 5.31 6.29
C TYR A 453 -9.70 5.93 7.14
N ALA A 454 -8.47 5.51 6.88
CA ALA A 454 -7.24 6.09 7.38
C ALA A 454 -6.29 6.37 6.20
N GLY A 455 -5.64 7.54 6.23
CA GLY A 455 -4.57 7.84 5.27
C GLY A 455 -3.23 7.25 5.73
N PRO A 456 -2.24 7.10 4.82
CA PRO A 456 -0.89 6.66 5.17
C PRO A 456 -0.06 7.83 5.75
N ASN A 457 -0.64 8.60 6.68
CA ASN A 457 -0.10 9.90 7.12
C ASN A 457 0.78 9.81 8.38
N GLY A 458 1.29 8.61 8.68
CA GLY A 458 2.21 8.38 9.79
C GLY A 458 1.54 8.24 11.15
N ARG A 459 2.38 8.28 12.18
CA ARG A 459 2.06 7.82 13.55
C ARG A 459 0.81 8.45 14.17
N ASP A 460 0.67 9.77 14.07
CA ASP A 460 -0.44 10.48 14.70
C ASP A 460 -1.79 10.09 14.07
N GLU A 461 -1.82 9.92 12.74
CA GLU A 461 -3.02 9.46 12.03
C GLU A 461 -3.35 8.01 12.36
N TYR A 462 -2.33 7.15 12.47
CA TYR A 462 -2.51 5.76 12.86
C TYR A 462 -3.04 5.63 14.28
N LEU A 463 -2.49 6.38 15.24
CA LEU A 463 -2.98 6.42 16.60
C LEU A 463 -4.42 6.93 16.66
N ARG A 464 -4.72 8.05 15.99
CA ARG A 464 -6.07 8.61 15.90
C ARG A 464 -7.07 7.59 15.34
N SER A 465 -6.73 6.94 14.23
CA SER A 465 -7.60 5.95 13.58
C SER A 465 -7.82 4.73 14.46
N THR A 466 -6.78 4.29 15.18
CA THR A 466 -6.87 3.17 16.13
C THR A 466 -7.77 3.51 17.33
N ILE A 467 -7.67 4.73 17.87
CA ILE A 467 -8.58 5.21 18.93
C ILE A 467 -10.01 5.19 18.42
N ILE A 468 -10.27 5.71 17.21
CA ILE A 468 -11.60 5.70 16.60
C ILE A 468 -12.12 4.26 16.47
N LEU A 469 -11.30 3.33 15.94
CA LEU A 469 -11.66 1.92 15.84
C LEU A 469 -12.08 1.33 17.20
N ALA A 470 -11.29 1.58 18.24
CA ALA A 470 -11.57 1.08 19.59
C ALA A 470 -12.83 1.70 20.21
N GLU A 471 -13.07 3.00 20.01
CA GLU A 471 -14.21 3.71 20.59
C GLU A 471 -15.53 3.40 19.88
N THR A 472 -15.51 3.25 18.56
CA THR A 472 -16.73 2.99 17.78
C THR A 472 -17.06 1.51 17.67
N GLY A 473 -16.05 0.64 17.80
CA GLY A 473 -16.20 -0.79 17.57
C GLY A 473 -16.44 -1.14 16.11
N ALA A 474 -15.97 -0.31 15.17
CA ALA A 474 -16.02 -0.60 13.73
C ALA A 474 -15.30 -1.91 13.39
N ASP A 475 -15.59 -2.48 12.22
CA ASP A 475 -15.09 -3.80 11.82
C ASP A 475 -13.63 -3.79 11.33
N GLY A 476 -13.07 -2.61 11.03
CA GLY A 476 -11.67 -2.50 10.62
C GLY A 476 -11.20 -1.11 10.22
N LEU A 477 -9.95 -1.02 9.80
CA LEU A 477 -9.32 0.20 9.26
C LEU A 477 -8.83 -0.04 7.84
N PHE A 478 -9.23 0.84 6.92
CA PHE A 478 -8.70 0.89 5.58
C PHE A 478 -7.56 1.90 5.54
N ILE A 479 -6.36 1.46 5.20
CA ILE A 479 -5.23 2.35 5.00
C ILE A 479 -5.01 2.50 3.49
N TRP A 480 -5.21 3.72 2.99
CA TRP A 480 -5.00 4.04 1.58
C TRP A 480 -3.49 4.08 1.27
N ASP A 481 -3.09 3.62 0.09
CA ASP A 481 -1.72 3.62 -0.42
C ASP A 481 -0.69 3.00 0.54
N VAL A 482 -1.03 1.90 1.23
CA VAL A 482 -0.08 1.18 2.12
C VAL A 482 1.18 0.80 1.38
N ASN A 483 1.08 0.43 0.11
CA ASN A 483 2.21 0.08 -0.76
C ASN A 483 3.19 1.25 -1.02
N HIS A 484 2.90 2.46 -0.55
CA HIS A 484 3.83 3.60 -0.56
C HIS A 484 4.63 3.74 0.74
N VAL A 485 4.15 3.16 1.83
CA VAL A 485 4.69 3.38 3.18
C VAL A 485 5.04 2.10 3.93
N HIS A 486 4.67 0.93 3.42
CA HIS A 486 4.91 -0.34 4.12
C HIS A 486 6.40 -0.72 4.24
N ASP A 487 7.27 -0.13 3.42
CA ASP A 487 8.72 -0.33 3.52
C ASP A 487 9.33 0.56 4.61
N LEU A 488 8.63 1.64 4.97
CA LEU A 488 9.10 2.65 5.90
C LEU A 488 9.02 2.11 7.32
N ALA A 489 10.17 2.08 8.00
CA ALA A 489 10.34 1.38 9.27
C ALA A 489 9.38 1.86 10.36
N ALA A 490 9.19 3.18 10.52
CA ALA A 490 8.31 3.71 11.56
C ALA A 490 6.82 3.51 11.22
N HIS A 491 6.45 3.64 9.95
CA HIS A 491 5.08 3.32 9.52
C HIS A 491 4.75 1.84 9.72
N TRP A 492 5.60 0.93 9.25
CA TRP A 492 5.35 -0.51 9.35
C TRP A 492 5.30 -1.01 10.80
N ALA A 493 6.12 -0.44 11.68
CA ALA A 493 6.10 -0.76 13.10
C ALA A 493 4.71 -0.59 13.73
N MET A 494 3.94 0.40 13.26
CA MET A 494 2.55 0.61 13.68
C MET A 494 1.56 -0.22 12.88
N ILE A 495 1.57 -0.11 11.54
CA ILE A 495 0.56 -0.75 10.66
C ILE A 495 0.39 -2.22 10.99
N ARG A 496 1.50 -2.93 11.25
CA ARG A 496 1.49 -4.37 11.52
C ARG A 496 0.72 -4.78 12.79
N ARG A 497 0.44 -3.84 13.71
CA ARG A 497 -0.22 -4.05 15.01
C ARG A 497 -1.48 -3.20 15.23
N MET A 498 -2.01 -2.53 14.21
CA MET A 498 -3.17 -1.63 14.39
C MET A 498 -4.48 -2.33 14.79
N GLY A 499 -4.61 -3.63 14.53
CA GLY A 499 -5.74 -4.44 15.01
C GLY A 499 -5.65 -4.79 16.49
N HIS A 500 -4.44 -4.76 17.05
CA HIS A 500 -4.17 -4.78 18.49
C HIS A 500 -4.32 -3.36 19.07
N THR A 501 -5.54 -2.84 19.05
CA THR A 501 -5.82 -1.43 19.39
C THR A 501 -5.25 -1.00 20.75
N GLU A 502 -5.34 -1.86 21.76
CA GLU A 502 -4.77 -1.62 23.09
C GLU A 502 -3.25 -1.43 23.06
N GLU A 503 -2.52 -2.20 22.25
CA GLU A 503 -1.05 -2.08 22.14
C GLU A 503 -0.64 -0.72 21.57
N ILE A 504 -1.37 -0.26 20.54
CA ILE A 504 -1.12 1.03 19.90
C ILE A 504 -1.49 2.19 20.81
N ILE A 505 -2.65 2.13 21.47
CA ILE A 505 -3.17 3.21 22.32
C ILE A 505 -2.31 3.37 23.58
N ASP A 506 -1.94 2.27 24.22
CA ASP A 506 -1.11 2.31 25.42
C ASP A 506 0.38 2.56 25.10
N ALA A 507 0.79 2.36 23.84
CA ALA A 507 2.15 2.53 23.34
C ALA A 507 3.24 1.83 24.18
N ARG A 508 2.91 0.69 24.79
CA ARG A 508 3.78 -0.02 25.75
C ARG A 508 4.85 -0.90 25.10
N ASP A 509 4.66 -1.34 23.86
CA ASP A 509 5.65 -2.19 23.19
C ASP A 509 6.71 -1.33 22.51
N GLU A 510 7.96 -1.47 22.96
CA GLU A 510 9.12 -0.80 22.35
C GLU A 510 9.27 -1.14 20.86
N LYS A 511 8.72 -2.29 20.40
CA LYS A 511 8.72 -2.71 18.98
C LYS A 511 7.79 -1.87 18.09
N LEU A 512 7.06 -0.91 18.65
CA LEU A 512 6.29 0.10 17.92
C LEU A 512 7.15 1.34 17.57
N ASN A 513 8.42 1.36 17.96
CA ASN A 513 9.33 2.48 17.74
C ASN A 513 10.57 2.03 16.96
N VAL A 514 11.11 2.95 16.17
CA VAL A 514 12.45 2.80 15.61
C VAL A 514 13.44 3.36 16.63
N LYS A 515 14.31 2.51 17.16
CA LYS A 515 15.26 2.93 18.19
C LYS A 515 16.44 3.64 17.54
N ARG A 516 16.79 4.83 18.05
CA ARG A 516 17.97 5.58 17.62
C ARG A 516 19.19 5.20 18.45
N ILE A 517 20.32 5.01 17.78
CA ILE A 517 21.61 4.64 18.39
C ILE A 517 22.67 5.63 17.90
N PRO A 518 23.15 6.56 18.74
CA PRO A 518 24.22 7.47 18.37
C PRO A 518 25.51 6.72 18.03
N LEU A 519 26.12 7.07 16.90
CA LEU A 519 27.45 6.58 16.55
C LEU A 519 28.52 7.36 17.33
N LYS A 520 29.56 6.65 17.75
CA LYS A 520 30.78 7.24 18.33
C LYS A 520 31.87 7.35 17.29
N THR A 521 32.11 6.26 16.57
CA THR A 521 33.12 6.23 15.51
C THR A 521 32.57 5.56 14.26
N LEU A 522 33.07 6.03 13.11
CA LEU A 522 32.83 5.46 11.80
C LEU A 522 34.15 5.49 11.02
N ASP A 523 34.58 4.35 10.50
CA ASP A 523 35.87 4.17 9.84
C ASP A 523 37.06 4.73 10.64
N ARG A 524 37.03 4.50 11.97
CA ARG A 524 38.01 4.97 12.96
C ARG A 524 38.06 6.48 13.18
N ILE A 525 37.03 7.20 12.75
CA ILE A 525 36.90 8.64 12.90
C ILE A 525 35.81 8.92 13.92
N ASP A 526 36.11 9.77 14.90
CA ASP A 526 35.15 10.24 15.90
C ASP A 526 34.09 11.12 15.23
N VAL A 527 32.83 10.69 15.29
CA VAL A 527 31.69 11.41 14.71
C VAL A 527 30.86 12.17 15.76
N CYS A 528 31.18 12.04 17.05
CA CYS A 528 30.52 12.79 18.12
C CYS A 528 30.89 14.28 18.09
N HIS A 529 32.10 14.60 17.61
CA HIS A 529 32.65 15.95 17.63
C HIS A 529 32.70 16.61 16.24
N THR A 530 32.25 15.92 15.20
CA THR A 530 32.13 16.49 13.85
C THR A 530 30.90 17.40 13.80
N GLN A 531 31.11 18.73 13.77
CA GLN A 531 30.05 19.62 13.29
C GLN A 531 29.72 19.27 11.84
N PRO A 532 28.44 19.34 11.42
CA PRO A 532 28.12 19.26 10.00
C PRO A 532 28.76 20.47 9.35
N TRP A 533 29.84 20.25 8.58
CA TRP A 533 30.53 21.29 7.85
C TRP A 533 29.64 21.80 6.72
N GLY A 534 28.67 22.67 7.03
CA GLY A 534 27.96 23.53 6.08
C GLY A 534 27.30 22.85 4.86
N GLY A 535 25.97 22.69 4.92
CA GLY A 535 25.14 22.37 3.76
C GLY A 535 24.96 20.88 3.50
N HIS A 536 23.82 20.54 2.90
CA HIS A 536 23.39 19.17 2.60
C HIS A 536 24.32 18.38 1.65
N ASP A 537 25.43 18.98 1.20
CA ASP A 537 26.45 18.39 0.31
C ASP A 537 27.79 18.09 1.01
N ALA A 538 27.82 18.02 2.34
CA ALA A 538 29.04 17.93 3.13
C ALA A 538 29.41 16.51 3.56
N LEU A 539 29.67 15.62 2.59
CA LEU A 539 30.61 14.51 2.80
C LEU A 539 31.32 14.12 1.48
N VAL A 540 31.77 15.10 0.70
CA VAL A 540 32.74 14.90 -0.39
C VAL A 540 34.15 14.73 0.20
N ILE A 541 34.36 13.79 1.13
CA ILE A 541 35.71 13.40 1.59
C ILE A 541 35.72 11.93 2.02
N TYR A 542 35.37 10.97 1.16
CA TYR A 542 35.89 9.58 1.27
C TYR A 542 36.02 8.88 -0.10
N THR A 543 36.30 9.64 -1.16
CA THR A 543 36.78 9.11 -2.46
C THR A 543 38.31 9.04 -2.49
N GLY A 544 38.92 8.62 -1.39
CA GLY A 544 40.35 8.36 -1.29
C GLY A 544 40.66 6.95 -1.77
N GLY A 545 40.68 6.79 -3.10
CA GLY A 545 41.03 5.58 -3.85
C GLY A 545 40.79 5.82 -5.33
#